data_AF-A0A6P1NK46-F1
#
_entry.id   AF-A0A6P1NK46-F1
#
_cell.length_a   1.000
_cell.length_b   1.000
_cell.length_c   1.000
_cell.angle_alpha   90.00
_cell.angle_beta   90.00
_cell.angle_gamma   90.00
#
_symmetry.space_group_name_H-M   'P 1'
#
loop_
_entity.id
_entity.type
_entity.pdbx_description
1 polymer ?
#
loop_
_entity_poly.entity_id
_entity_poly.type
_entity_poly.pdbx_seq_one_letter_code
_entity_poly.pdbx_strand_id
1 'polypeptide(L)'
;MHNLVKTIFGSTILIYCVAAHATSFTNKDAIHEVKSYGFYCSAAHNKSDCDVAQKLLIKEYQNAYAGDYLAQRNVAYILWDYQRWDNASMLTEACAWQTIVMQTQSKYKRSTDGAYQQFICTSPFDDYFQSPSISVSKPSVNKRVAEIKNIIKVHSVSPIDIDEINFNVKRDHDQAHAGLGWNGGK
;
A
#
# COMPACT_ATOMS: atom_id res chain seq x y z
N MET A 1 4.96 -8.77 77.82
CA MET A 1 5.47 -7.47 77.34
C MET A 1 6.46 -7.76 76.22
N HIS A 2 6.32 -7.44 74.94
CA HIS A 2 5.39 -6.61 74.17
C HIS A 2 5.27 -7.18 72.74
N ASN A 3 4.02 -7.37 72.30
CA ASN A 3 3.42 -6.96 71.03
C ASN A 3 4.01 -7.45 69.69
N LEU A 4 3.38 -8.42 69.02
CA LEU A 4 2.19 -8.34 68.14
C LEU A 4 2.49 -7.94 66.68
N VAL A 5 2.55 -9.00 65.87
CA VAL A 5 2.39 -9.07 64.41
C VAL A 5 1.15 -8.28 63.93
N LYS A 6 1.32 -7.47 62.88
CA LYS A 6 0.33 -6.92 61.91
C LYS A 6 1.10 -5.86 61.08
N THR A 7 1.12 -5.81 59.74
CA THR A 7 0.04 -5.98 58.77
C THR A 7 0.61 -6.25 57.37
N ILE A 8 -0.09 -7.13 56.68
CA ILE A 8 0.08 -7.62 55.30
C ILE A 8 -0.33 -6.54 54.27
N PHE A 9 0.42 -6.51 53.15
CA PHE A 9 0.05 -6.15 51.77
C PHE A 9 -1.10 -5.16 51.52
N GLY A 10 -0.82 -4.11 50.75
CA GLY A 10 -1.87 -3.24 50.22
C GLY A 10 -1.42 -2.21 49.19
N SER A 11 -0.45 -2.52 48.33
CA SER A 11 -0.16 -1.70 47.15
C SER A 11 -0.68 -2.40 45.91
N THR A 12 -2.00 -2.46 45.77
CA THR A 12 -2.65 -2.57 44.46
C THR A 12 -2.30 -1.31 43.67
N ILE A 13 -1.16 -1.32 43.00
CA ILE A 13 -0.93 -0.43 41.87
C ILE A 13 -1.94 -0.88 40.82
N LEU A 14 -3.09 -0.20 40.79
CA LEU A 14 -3.97 -0.16 39.63
C LEU A 14 -3.12 0.36 38.48
N ILE A 15 -2.49 -0.57 37.75
CA ILE A 15 -2.05 -0.32 36.39
C ILE A 15 -3.35 -0.10 35.62
N TYR A 16 -3.80 1.16 35.59
CA TYR A 16 -4.71 1.65 34.59
C TYR A 16 -3.98 1.43 33.26
N CYS A 17 -4.14 0.24 32.70
CA CYS A 17 -4.02 0.00 31.28
C CYS A 17 -5.12 0.84 30.64
N VAL A 18 -4.89 2.15 30.52
CA VAL A 18 -5.50 2.94 29.47
C VAL A 18 -4.82 2.45 28.20
N ALA A 19 -5.20 1.24 27.78
CA ALA A 19 -5.22 0.90 26.38
C ALA A 19 -6.21 1.91 25.80
N ALA A 20 -5.72 3.09 25.46
CA ALA A 20 -6.30 3.85 24.37
C ALA A 20 -6.32 2.84 23.23
N HIS A 21 -7.47 2.20 23.03
CA HIS A 21 -7.71 1.31 21.91
C HIS A 21 -7.57 2.20 20.69
N ALA A 22 -6.33 2.37 20.22
CA ALA A 22 -6.07 2.89 18.90
C ALA A 22 -6.89 1.99 17.99
N THR A 23 -7.98 2.56 17.45
CA THR A 23 -8.88 1.83 16.59
C THR A 23 -8.04 1.24 15.47
N SER A 24 -8.09 -0.07 15.33
CA SER A 24 -7.31 -0.79 14.33
C SER A 24 -7.67 -0.26 12.94
N PHE A 25 -6.67 -0.02 12.09
CA PHE A 25 -6.88 0.48 10.73
C PHE A 25 -7.70 -0.53 9.91
N THR A 26 -8.83 -0.11 9.36
CA THR A 26 -9.82 -0.96 8.68
C THR A 26 -9.89 -0.70 7.18
N ASN A 27 -10.69 -1.49 6.46
CA ASN A 27 -11.03 -1.24 5.06
C ASN A 27 -11.60 0.17 4.83
N LYS A 28 -12.36 0.73 5.78
CA LYS A 28 -12.91 2.09 5.66
C LYS A 28 -11.81 3.15 5.71
N ASP A 29 -10.80 2.92 6.54
CA ASP A 29 -9.64 3.82 6.68
C ASP A 29 -8.79 3.77 5.41
N ALA A 30 -8.57 2.59 4.83
CA ALA A 30 -7.91 2.43 3.53
C ALA A 30 -8.63 3.20 2.41
N ILE A 31 -9.96 3.10 2.34
CA ILE A 31 -10.77 3.83 1.34
C ILE A 31 -10.66 5.35 1.56
N HIS A 32 -10.71 5.81 2.80
CA HIS A 32 -10.60 7.23 3.12
C HIS A 32 -9.23 7.79 2.75
N GLU A 33 -8.18 7.06 3.11
CA GLU A 33 -6.80 7.45 2.81
C GLU A 33 -6.54 7.52 1.31
N VAL A 34 -6.90 6.49 0.54
CA VAL A 34 -6.62 6.50 -0.91
C VAL A 34 -7.37 7.61 -1.65
N LYS A 35 -8.56 7.97 -1.18
CA LYS A 35 -9.33 9.11 -1.72
C LYS A 35 -8.69 10.46 -1.40
N SER A 36 -7.91 10.55 -0.33
CA SER A 36 -7.27 11.80 0.10
C SER A 36 -6.14 12.25 -0.81
N TYR A 37 -5.51 11.34 -1.57
CA TYR A 37 -4.39 11.67 -2.46
C TYR A 37 -4.82 12.46 -3.72
N GLY A 38 -6.12 12.48 -4.05
CA GLY A 38 -6.64 13.25 -5.17
C GLY A 38 -6.26 12.67 -6.53
N PHE A 39 -6.78 11.47 -6.83
CA PHE A 39 -6.60 10.76 -8.09
C PHE A 39 -6.77 11.68 -9.31
N TYR A 40 -5.79 11.69 -10.21
CA TYR A 40 -5.75 12.61 -11.34
C TYR A 40 -5.74 11.87 -12.68
N CYS A 41 -6.81 12.11 -13.44
CA CYS A 41 -6.93 11.66 -14.82
C CYS A 41 -6.31 12.71 -15.75
N SER A 42 -5.05 12.51 -16.13
CA SER A 42 -4.37 13.39 -17.08
C SER A 42 -5.01 13.31 -18.48
N ALA A 43 -4.71 14.29 -19.35
CA ALA A 43 -5.17 14.27 -20.74
C ALA A 43 -4.62 13.09 -21.57
N ALA A 44 -3.61 12.38 -21.07
CA ALA A 44 -3.06 11.18 -21.71
C ALA A 44 -3.92 9.92 -21.47
N HIS A 45 -4.83 9.94 -20.48
CA HIS A 45 -5.74 8.83 -20.21
C HIS A 45 -7.13 9.11 -20.79
N ASN A 46 -7.79 8.07 -21.29
CA ASN A 46 -9.21 8.20 -21.61
C ASN A 46 -10.04 8.17 -20.31
N LYS A 47 -11.20 8.84 -20.32
CA LYS A 47 -12.05 8.96 -19.14
C LYS A 47 -12.55 7.61 -18.60
N SER A 48 -12.88 6.67 -19.49
CA SER A 48 -13.39 5.35 -19.10
C SER A 48 -12.35 4.54 -18.33
N ASP A 49 -11.09 4.65 -18.73
CA ASP A 49 -9.97 3.95 -18.10
C ASP A 49 -9.64 4.58 -16.74
N CYS A 50 -9.78 5.90 -16.61
CA CYS A 50 -9.66 6.57 -15.32
C CYS A 50 -10.71 6.09 -14.30
N ASP A 51 -11.98 5.96 -14.71
CA ASP A 51 -13.03 5.46 -13.81
C ASP A 51 -12.78 4.00 -13.39
N VAL A 52 -12.27 3.17 -14.31
CA VAL A 52 -11.88 1.78 -14.02
C VAL A 52 -10.67 1.74 -13.09
N ALA A 53 -9.63 2.52 -13.37
CA ALA A 53 -8.41 2.59 -12.58
C ALA A 53 -8.68 3.12 -11.16
N GLN A 54 -9.55 4.11 -11.00
CA GLN A 54 -9.92 4.62 -9.69
C GLN A 54 -10.67 3.56 -8.85
N LYS A 55 -11.61 2.83 -9.46
CA LYS A 55 -12.32 1.73 -8.78
C LYS A 55 -11.37 0.59 -8.42
N LEU A 56 -10.46 0.25 -9.34
CA LEU A 56 -9.45 -0.78 -9.11
C LEU A 56 -8.50 -0.36 -7.98
N LEU A 57 -8.00 0.87 -8.00
CA LEU A 57 -7.11 1.41 -6.97
C LEU A 57 -7.73 1.25 -5.59
N ILE A 58 -9.00 1.62 -5.40
CA ILE A 58 -9.67 1.49 -4.11
C ILE A 58 -9.64 0.02 -3.63
N LYS A 59 -9.96 -0.92 -4.52
CA LYS A 59 -10.00 -2.33 -4.17
C LYS A 59 -8.61 -2.89 -3.84
N GLU A 60 -7.64 -2.59 -4.71
CA GLU A 60 -6.25 -3.02 -4.56
C GLU A 60 -5.59 -2.40 -3.33
N TYR A 61 -5.93 -1.16 -2.98
CA TYR A 61 -5.40 -0.50 -1.79
C TYR A 61 -5.79 -1.23 -0.49
N GLN A 62 -7.03 -1.72 -0.42
CA GLN A 62 -7.48 -2.57 0.68
C GLN A 62 -6.73 -3.91 0.68
N ASN A 63 -6.59 -4.57 -0.47
CA ASN A 63 -5.87 -5.85 -0.57
C ASN A 63 -4.38 -5.73 -0.26
N ALA A 64 -3.76 -4.61 -0.64
CA ALA A 64 -2.36 -4.32 -0.33
C ALA A 64 -2.13 -4.24 1.18
N TYR A 65 -3.04 -3.59 1.92
CA TYR A 65 -3.05 -3.58 3.38
C TYR A 65 -3.42 -4.91 4.02
N ALA A 66 -4.19 -5.75 3.35
CA ALA A 66 -4.40 -7.15 3.76
C ALA A 66 -3.16 -8.04 3.52
N GLY A 67 -2.08 -7.48 2.95
CA GLY A 67 -0.81 -8.17 2.74
C GLY A 67 -0.65 -8.82 1.36
N ASP A 68 -1.57 -8.57 0.42
CA ASP A 68 -1.49 -9.13 -0.93
C ASP A 68 -0.33 -8.48 -1.71
N TYR A 69 0.61 -9.31 -2.16
CA TYR A 69 1.81 -8.87 -2.88
C TYR A 69 1.50 -8.27 -4.26
N LEU A 70 0.55 -8.84 -5.01
CA LEU A 70 0.20 -8.33 -6.33
C LEU A 70 -0.54 -6.99 -6.19
N ALA A 71 -1.43 -6.89 -5.20
CA ALA A 71 -2.11 -5.64 -4.89
C ALA A 71 -1.12 -4.53 -4.50
N GLN A 72 -0.10 -4.82 -3.69
CA GLN A 72 0.95 -3.86 -3.33
C GLN A 72 1.67 -3.28 -4.56
N ARG A 73 1.92 -4.11 -5.58
CA ARG A 73 2.50 -3.66 -6.85
C ARG A 73 1.55 -2.81 -7.66
N ASN A 74 0.30 -3.26 -7.79
CA ASN A 74 -0.71 -2.57 -8.58
C ASN A 74 -0.98 -1.18 -7.98
N VAL A 75 -1.10 -1.10 -6.66
CA VAL A 75 -1.21 0.17 -5.94
C VAL A 75 -0.03 1.09 -6.23
N ALA A 76 1.21 0.61 -6.10
CA ALA A 76 2.39 1.44 -6.35
C ALA A 76 2.38 2.03 -7.76
N TYR A 77 2.03 1.21 -8.77
CA TYR A 77 1.96 1.64 -10.15
C TYR A 77 0.82 2.62 -10.41
N ILE A 78 -0.41 2.31 -9.98
CA ILE A 78 -1.58 3.17 -10.23
C ILE A 78 -1.41 4.52 -9.53
N LEU A 79 -0.87 4.54 -8.31
CA LEU A 79 -0.57 5.80 -7.62
C LEU A 79 0.45 6.64 -8.39
N TRP A 80 1.48 6.03 -8.97
CA TRP A 80 2.47 6.73 -9.77
C TRP A 80 1.93 7.24 -11.11
N ASP A 81 1.12 6.44 -11.81
CA ASP A 81 0.59 6.74 -13.15
C ASP A 81 -0.48 7.86 -13.09
N TYR A 82 -1.33 7.85 -12.07
CA TYR A 82 -2.44 8.79 -11.89
C TYR A 82 -2.15 9.90 -10.87
N GLN A 83 -0.88 10.16 -10.56
CA GLN A 83 -0.51 11.26 -9.67
C GLN A 83 -0.65 12.63 -10.34
N ARG A 84 -0.82 13.65 -9.50
CA ARG A 84 -0.51 15.02 -9.90
C ARG A 84 0.95 15.33 -9.60
N TRP A 85 1.67 15.83 -10.59
CA TRP A 85 3.08 16.19 -10.44
C TRP A 85 3.34 17.37 -9.48
N ASP A 86 2.31 18.15 -9.16
CA ASP A 86 2.38 19.22 -8.15
C ASP A 86 2.13 18.72 -6.71
N ASN A 87 1.79 17.44 -6.52
CA ASN A 87 1.50 16.84 -5.22
C ASN A 87 2.41 15.63 -4.95
N ALA A 88 3.49 15.87 -4.21
CA ALA A 88 4.47 14.84 -3.86
C ALA A 88 3.95 13.75 -2.87
N SER A 89 2.75 13.90 -2.31
CA SER A 89 2.20 12.89 -1.38
C SER A 89 1.92 11.56 -2.06
N MET A 90 1.33 11.59 -3.26
CA MET A 90 1.00 10.40 -4.03
C MET A 90 2.26 9.68 -4.52
N LEU A 91 3.30 10.44 -4.92
CA LEU A 91 4.62 9.88 -5.24
C LEU A 91 5.29 9.22 -4.03
N THR A 92 5.19 9.86 -2.86
CA THR A 92 5.70 9.29 -1.60
C THR A 92 5.02 7.97 -1.28
N GLU A 93 3.70 7.92 -1.46
CA GLU A 93 2.90 6.71 -1.25
C GLU A 93 3.26 5.60 -2.24
N ALA A 94 3.32 5.93 -3.54
CA ALA A 94 3.71 5.00 -4.60
C ALA A 94 5.10 4.40 -4.33
N CYS A 95 6.07 5.24 -3.99
CA CYS A 95 7.42 4.80 -3.67
C CYS A 95 7.47 3.97 -2.37
N ALA A 96 6.64 4.28 -1.37
CA ALA A 96 6.55 3.49 -0.14
C ALA A 96 6.02 2.08 -0.42
N TRP A 97 4.93 1.95 -1.18
CA TRP A 97 4.40 0.64 -1.59
C TRP A 97 5.41 -0.17 -2.40
N GLN A 98 6.06 0.45 -3.39
CA GLN A 98 7.08 -0.25 -4.17
C GLN A 98 8.30 -0.66 -3.34
N THR A 99 8.62 0.10 -2.30
CA THR A 99 9.66 -0.26 -1.34
C THR A 99 9.25 -1.47 -0.49
N ILE A 100 7.98 -1.59 -0.13
CA ILE A 100 7.45 -2.78 0.56
C ILE A 100 7.50 -4.01 -0.34
N VAL A 101 7.10 -3.88 -1.61
CA VAL A 101 7.25 -4.93 -2.63
C VAL A 101 8.71 -5.38 -2.71
N MET A 102 9.66 -4.45 -2.74
CA MET A 102 11.08 -4.81 -2.79
C MET A 102 11.61 -5.50 -1.53
N GLN A 103 11.02 -5.22 -0.38
CA GLN A 103 11.42 -5.78 0.92
C GLN A 103 10.67 -7.07 1.28
N THR A 104 9.67 -7.47 0.50
CA THR A 104 8.89 -8.68 0.75
C THR A 104 9.71 -9.96 0.54
N GLN A 105 9.30 -11.02 1.23
CA GLN A 105 9.77 -12.40 1.06
C GLN A 105 8.75 -13.26 0.27
N SER A 106 7.75 -12.63 -0.36
CA SER A 106 6.76 -13.34 -1.18
C SER A 106 7.43 -14.25 -2.22
N LYS A 107 6.96 -15.48 -2.36
CA LYS A 107 7.38 -16.41 -3.42
C LYS A 107 7.03 -15.89 -4.83
N TYR A 108 6.13 -14.92 -4.92
CA TYR A 108 5.71 -14.28 -6.17
C TYR A 108 6.57 -13.07 -6.56
N LYS A 109 7.57 -12.73 -5.73
CA LYS A 109 8.51 -11.63 -5.99
C LYS A 109 9.14 -11.78 -7.37
N ARG A 110 9.16 -10.70 -8.16
CA ARG A 110 9.72 -10.72 -9.52
C ARG A 110 11.10 -10.05 -9.56
N SER A 111 11.94 -10.49 -10.47
CA SER A 111 13.26 -9.89 -10.72
C SER A 111 13.17 -8.43 -11.18
N THR A 112 12.03 -8.02 -11.76
CA THR A 112 11.80 -6.66 -12.25
C THR A 112 11.42 -5.65 -11.16
N ASP A 113 11.11 -6.09 -9.95
CA ASP A 113 10.61 -5.21 -8.87
C ASP A 113 11.60 -4.08 -8.52
N GLY A 114 12.91 -4.33 -8.66
CA GLY A 114 13.95 -3.33 -8.41
C GLY A 114 13.99 -2.24 -9.48
N ALA A 115 13.79 -2.61 -10.75
CA ALA A 115 13.67 -1.65 -11.84
C ALA A 115 12.41 -0.80 -11.67
N TYR A 116 11.28 -1.41 -11.27
CA TYR A 116 10.05 -0.66 -10.95
C TYR A 116 10.22 0.29 -9.76
N GLN A 117 11.01 -0.08 -8.74
CA GLN A 117 11.32 0.83 -7.63
C GLN A 117 12.07 2.06 -8.10
N GLN A 118 13.11 1.88 -8.92
CA GLN A 118 13.83 3.02 -9.51
C GLN A 118 12.88 3.83 -10.39
N PHE A 119 12.10 3.18 -11.25
CA PHE A 119 11.17 3.84 -12.14
C PHE A 119 10.14 4.71 -11.40
N ILE A 120 9.49 4.17 -10.38
CA ILE A 120 8.45 4.86 -9.60
C ILE A 120 9.06 5.94 -8.70
N CYS A 121 10.15 5.64 -8.01
CA CYS A 121 10.71 6.56 -7.02
C CYS A 121 11.56 7.65 -7.65
N THR A 122 12.43 7.33 -8.62
CA THR A 122 13.42 8.28 -9.13
C THR A 122 13.07 8.89 -10.48
N SER A 123 11.98 8.45 -11.14
CA SER A 123 11.55 8.89 -12.48
C SER A 123 12.72 9.10 -13.45
N PRO A 124 13.23 8.03 -14.11
CA PRO A 124 14.41 8.11 -14.98
C PRO A 124 14.22 8.97 -16.26
N PHE A 125 13.06 9.61 -16.44
CA PHE A 125 12.75 10.50 -17.55
C PHE A 125 12.92 12.00 -17.21
N ASP A 126 13.72 12.30 -16.17
CA ASP A 126 14.02 13.63 -15.63
C ASP A 126 14.23 14.72 -16.69
N ASP A 127 14.80 14.39 -17.86
CA ASP A 127 15.15 15.39 -18.88
C ASP A 127 13.98 15.89 -19.75
N TYR A 128 12.85 15.17 -19.86
CA TYR A 128 11.75 15.56 -20.76
C TYR A 128 10.49 16.05 -20.04
N PHE A 129 10.26 15.64 -18.79
CA PHE A 129 8.98 15.88 -18.12
C PHE A 129 9.07 16.67 -16.79
N GLN A 130 10.27 17.05 -16.32
CA GLN A 130 10.45 17.67 -14.99
C GLN A 130 9.72 16.90 -13.89
N SER A 131 9.72 15.58 -13.99
CA SER A 131 9.00 14.74 -13.05
C SER A 131 9.68 14.83 -11.67
N PRO A 132 8.96 15.17 -10.59
CA PRO A 132 9.52 15.10 -9.25
C PRO A 132 10.11 13.71 -8.97
N SER A 133 11.35 13.68 -8.50
CA SER A 133 12.01 12.47 -8.00
C SER A 133 11.96 12.43 -6.48
N ILE A 134 11.76 11.23 -5.93
CA ILE A 134 11.81 10.94 -4.51
C ILE A 134 12.77 9.80 -4.22
N SER A 135 13.78 10.06 -3.39
CA SER A 135 14.67 8.98 -2.96
C SER A 135 13.93 8.01 -2.05
N VAL A 136 14.14 6.70 -2.25
CA VAL A 136 13.73 5.64 -1.32
C VAL A 136 14.27 5.86 0.10
N SER A 137 15.42 6.53 0.23
CA SER A 137 16.04 6.85 1.52
C SER A 137 15.47 8.10 2.18
N LYS A 138 14.52 8.81 1.53
CA LYS A 138 13.92 10.02 2.09
C LYS A 138 13.17 9.68 3.39
N PRO A 139 13.33 10.46 4.46
CA PRO A 139 12.68 10.18 5.75
C PRO A 139 11.16 10.00 5.66
N SER A 140 10.48 10.74 4.78
CA SER A 140 9.03 10.61 4.56
C SER A 140 8.63 9.24 4.02
N VAL A 141 9.39 8.69 3.06
CA VAL A 141 9.17 7.35 2.50
C VAL A 141 9.41 6.29 3.57
N ASN A 142 10.54 6.37 4.29
CA ASN A 142 10.87 5.40 5.34
C ASN A 142 9.84 5.38 6.48
N LYS A 143 9.40 6.57 6.93
CA LYS A 143 8.34 6.69 7.92
C LYS A 143 7.05 6.02 7.42
N ARG A 144 6.67 6.29 6.18
CA ARG A 144 5.45 5.73 5.60
C ARG A 144 5.52 4.21 5.43
N VAL A 145 6.66 3.68 4.98
CA VAL A 145 6.91 2.23 4.90
C VAL A 145 6.73 1.57 6.27
N ALA A 146 7.24 2.19 7.34
CA ALA A 146 7.09 1.66 8.69
C ALA A 146 5.63 1.65 9.16
N GLU A 147 4.88 2.72 8.88
CA GLU A 147 3.44 2.82 9.18
C GLU A 147 2.63 1.73 8.47
N ILE A 148 2.81 1.59 7.15
CA ILE A 148 2.11 0.58 6.35
C ILE A 148 2.44 -0.83 6.85
N LYS A 149 3.72 -1.14 7.10
CA LYS A 149 4.12 -2.45 7.62
C LYS A 149 3.49 -2.75 8.97
N ASN A 150 3.35 -1.75 9.84
CA ASN A 150 2.70 -1.92 11.13
C ASN A 150 1.22 -2.26 10.95
N ILE A 151 0.52 -1.59 10.03
CA ILE A 151 -0.88 -1.89 9.69
C ILE A 151 -1.02 -3.33 9.17
N ILE A 152 -0.21 -3.72 8.17
CA ILE A 152 -0.25 -5.09 7.60
C ILE A 152 0.00 -6.13 8.68
N LYS A 153 1.00 -5.92 9.55
CA LYS A 153 1.37 -6.87 10.62
C LYS A 153 0.23 -7.13 11.61
N VAL A 154 -0.62 -6.15 11.86
CA VAL A 154 -1.77 -6.28 12.77
C VAL A 154 -2.94 -7.01 12.11
N HIS A 155 -2.91 -7.23 10.79
CA HIS A 155 -3.93 -7.95 10.02
C HIS A 155 -5.36 -7.40 10.24
N SER A 156 -5.49 -6.08 10.37
CA SER A 156 -6.77 -5.42 10.66
C SER A 156 -7.60 -5.07 9.42
N VAL A 157 -7.02 -5.23 8.23
CA VAL A 157 -7.70 -5.03 6.95
C VAL A 157 -8.00 -6.40 6.34
N SER A 158 -9.25 -6.60 5.92
CA SER A 158 -9.69 -7.86 5.31
C SER A 158 -9.60 -7.77 3.80
N PRO A 159 -9.12 -8.83 3.13
CA PRO A 159 -9.08 -8.88 1.67
C PRO A 159 -10.50 -8.78 1.10
N ILE A 160 -10.60 -8.23 -0.09
CA ILE A 160 -11.83 -8.06 -0.84
C ILE A 160 -11.68 -8.65 -2.24
N ASP A 161 -12.79 -9.17 -2.75
CA ASP A 161 -12.82 -9.74 -4.09
C ASP A 161 -12.69 -8.64 -5.14
N ILE A 162 -11.73 -8.85 -6.03
CA ILE A 162 -11.61 -8.09 -7.27
C ILE A 162 -12.39 -8.89 -8.30
N ASP A 163 -13.61 -8.43 -8.62
CA ASP A 163 -14.34 -8.90 -9.80
C ASP A 163 -13.35 -8.92 -10.98
N GLU A 164 -13.27 -10.03 -11.71
CA GLU A 164 -12.43 -10.14 -12.90
C GLU A 164 -12.66 -8.89 -13.76
N ILE A 165 -11.63 -8.04 -13.85
CA ILE A 165 -11.66 -6.90 -14.75
C ILE A 165 -11.85 -7.54 -16.12
N ASN A 166 -12.94 -7.21 -16.81
CA ASN A 166 -13.17 -7.66 -18.19
C ASN A 166 -11.94 -7.29 -19.03
N PHE A 167 -11.05 -8.26 -19.19
CA PHE A 167 -9.73 -8.04 -19.75
C PHE A 167 -9.93 -7.74 -21.23
N ASN A 168 -9.71 -6.49 -21.62
CA ASN A 168 -9.83 -6.11 -23.01
C ASN A 168 -8.45 -6.21 -23.64
N VAL A 169 -8.15 -7.39 -24.19
CA VAL A 169 -6.89 -7.75 -24.84
C VAL A 169 -6.42 -6.69 -25.87
N LYS A 170 -7.35 -5.98 -26.52
CA LYS A 170 -7.02 -4.91 -27.48
C LYS A 170 -6.58 -3.60 -26.83
N ARG A 171 -7.08 -3.28 -25.63
CA ARG A 171 -6.75 -2.05 -24.90
C ARG A 171 -5.48 -2.23 -24.06
N ASP A 172 -5.36 -3.39 -23.42
CA ASP A 172 -4.41 -3.58 -22.33
C ASP A 172 -3.02 -4.08 -22.82
N HIS A 173 -2.85 -4.27 -24.14
CA HIS A 173 -1.59 -4.67 -24.84
C HIS A 173 -0.79 -5.85 -24.23
N ASP A 174 -1.37 -6.56 -23.26
CA ASP A 174 -0.75 -7.65 -22.50
C ASP A 174 -1.26 -9.01 -22.98
N GLN A 175 -1.00 -9.33 -24.26
CA GLN A 175 -1.25 -10.67 -24.80
C GLN A 175 -0.53 -11.79 -24.02
N ALA A 176 0.44 -11.46 -23.14
CA ALA A 176 1.18 -12.43 -22.37
C ALA A 176 0.63 -12.70 -20.95
N HIS A 177 -0.17 -11.81 -20.34
CA HIS A 177 -0.40 -11.84 -18.88
C HIS A 177 -1.87 -11.70 -18.42
N ALA A 178 -2.81 -11.81 -19.35
CA ALA A 178 -4.23 -11.91 -19.07
C ALA A 178 -4.60 -13.24 -18.39
N GLY A 179 -4.54 -13.31 -17.06
CA GLY A 179 -5.47 -14.13 -16.27
C GLY A 179 -5.61 -15.62 -16.60
N LEU A 180 -4.58 -16.33 -17.06
CA LEU A 180 -4.62 -17.79 -17.10
C LEU A 180 -3.94 -18.34 -15.86
N GLY A 181 -4.77 -18.81 -14.93
CA GLY A 181 -4.39 -19.72 -13.87
C GLY A 181 -3.49 -20.82 -14.43
N TRP A 182 -2.32 -20.95 -13.82
CA TRP A 182 -1.40 -22.06 -14.06
C TRP A 182 -2.07 -23.34 -13.53
N ASN A 183 -2.96 -23.91 -14.34
CA ASN A 183 -3.37 -25.30 -14.19
C ASN A 183 -2.16 -26.14 -14.60
N GLY A 184 -1.44 -26.63 -13.60
CA GLY A 184 -0.52 -27.75 -13.78
C GLY A 184 -1.29 -28.96 -14.30
N GLY A 185 -0.71 -29.61 -15.32
CA GLY A 185 -1.17 -30.88 -15.89
C GLY A 185 -0.75 -30.93 -17.36
N LYS A 186 0.19 -31.75 -17.80
CA LYS A 186 0.84 -32.95 -17.26
C LYS A 186 2.32 -32.95 -17.60
#